data_AF-A0A920LHX0-F1
#
_entry.id   AF-A0A920LHX0-F1
#
_cell.length_a   1.000
_cell.length_b   1.000
_cell.length_c   1.000
_cell.angle_alpha   90.00
_cell.angle_beta   90.00
_cell.angle_gamma   90.00
#
_symmetry.space_group_name_H-M   'P 1'
#
loop_
_entity.id
_entity.type
_entity.pdbx_description
1 polymer ?
#
loop_
_entity_poly.entity_id
_entity_poly.type
_entity_poly.pdbx_seq_one_letter_code
_entity_poly.pdbx_strand_id
1 'polypeptide(L)'
;MIFVIFIFSKFESVLTQIPTEQVIIPCNLQVDDNEDSPSQEACYEYEPGEVEILSDLLPKNLSIQVFSALLENFASEQGARMTAMDNATRNADEMIDKLTIYI
;
A
#
# COMPACT_ATOMS: atom_id res chain seq x y z
N MET A 1 -10.17 22.91 3.85
CA MET A 1 -10.42 21.46 3.67
C MET A 1 -9.05 20.80 3.58
N ILE A 2 -8.68 19.97 4.55
CA ILE A 2 -7.35 19.34 4.62
C ILE A 2 -7.44 18.00 3.91
N PHE A 3 -6.56 17.79 2.94
CA PHE A 3 -6.41 16.53 2.23
C PHE A 3 -5.12 15.85 2.68
N VAL A 4 -5.20 14.56 3.01
CA VAL A 4 -4.03 13.75 3.34
C VAL A 4 -3.96 12.63 2.32
N ILE A 5 -2.91 12.66 1.51
CA ILE A 5 -2.65 11.70 0.44
C ILE A 5 -1.36 10.96 0.80
N PHE A 6 -1.40 9.64 0.72
CA PHE A 6 -0.26 8.77 0.91
C PHE A 6 0.14 8.17 -0.44
N ILE A 7 1.41 8.28 -0.80
CA ILE A 7 1.94 7.75 -2.06
C ILE A 7 2.94 6.65 -1.72
N PHE A 8 2.71 5.47 -2.28
CA PHE A 8 3.58 4.32 -2.06
C PHE A 8 3.62 3.43 -3.28
N SER A 9 4.55 2.48 -3.28
CA SER A 9 4.67 1.51 -4.36
C SER A 9 3.98 0.22 -3.93
N LYS A 10 2.88 -0.11 -4.60
CA LYS A 10 2.14 -1.34 -4.37
C LYS A 10 2.92 -2.51 -4.95
N PHE A 11 3.17 -3.49 -4.09
CA PHE A 11 3.87 -4.70 -4.48
C PHE A 11 2.90 -5.68 -5.14
N GLU A 12 2.96 -5.81 -6.47
CA GLU A 12 2.28 -6.92 -7.16
C GLU A 12 3.21 -8.11 -7.37
N SER A 13 4.45 -7.85 -7.79
CA SER A 13 5.47 -8.88 -7.93
C SER A 13 6.88 -8.30 -7.82
N VAL A 14 7.89 -9.17 -7.80
CA VAL A 14 9.31 -8.79 -7.83
C VAL A 14 9.67 -7.98 -9.08
N LEU A 15 8.94 -8.16 -10.17
CA LEU A 15 9.16 -7.48 -11.45
C LEU A 15 8.24 -6.27 -11.66
N THR A 16 7.14 -6.17 -10.91
CA THR A 16 6.09 -5.18 -11.15
C THR A 16 5.71 -4.50 -9.85
N GLN A 17 6.07 -3.23 -9.75
CA GLN A 17 5.70 -2.35 -8.64
C GLN A 17 4.92 -1.14 -9.20
N ILE A 18 3.71 -0.92 -8.71
CA ILE A 18 2.82 0.11 -9.25
C ILE A 18 2.77 1.29 -8.27
N PRO A 19 3.17 2.51 -8.69
CA PRO A 19 2.99 3.70 -7.85
C PRO A 19 1.49 3.95 -7.66
N THR A 20 1.06 3.89 -6.40
CA THR A 20 -0.35 4.02 -6.01
C THR A 20 -0.51 5.22 -5.08
N GLU A 21 -1.53 6.02 -5.37
CA GLU A 21 -1.99 7.09 -4.48
C GLU A 21 -3.19 6.60 -3.67
N GLN A 22 -3.14 6.79 -2.35
CA GLN A 22 -4.24 6.49 -1.45
C GLN A 22 -4.62 7.76 -0.68
N VAL A 23 -5.87 8.18 -0.85
CA VAL A 23 -6.44 9.30 -0.09
C VAL A 23 -6.90 8.77 1.27
N ILE A 24 -6.28 9.27 2.34
CA ILE A 24 -6.63 8.91 3.71
C ILE A 24 -7.75 9.83 4.22
N ILE A 25 -7.66 11.12 3.90
CA ILE A 25 -8.68 12.12 4.27
C ILE A 25 -9.02 12.93 3.02
N PRO A 26 -10.31 13.03 2.63
CA PRO A 26 -11.50 12.40 3.25
C PRO A 26 -11.53 10.88 3.06
N CYS A 27 -11.96 10.15 4.10
CA CYS A 27 -12.13 8.70 4.02
C CYS A 27 -13.27 8.39 3.06
N ASN A 28 -12.94 7.84 1.89
CA ASN A 28 -13.94 7.45 0.90
C ASN A 28 -14.59 6.16 1.42
N LEU A 29 -15.63 6.29 2.24
CA LEU A 29 -16.49 5.18 2.61
C LEU A 29 -17.24 4.78 1.34
N GLN A 30 -16.71 3.78 0.64
CA GLN A 30 -17.52 3.04 -0.34
C GLN A 30 -18.57 2.30 0.46
N VAL A 31 -19.70 2.97 0.70
CA VAL A 31 -20.92 2.29 1.10
C VAL A 31 -21.33 1.52 -0.14
N ASP A 32 -21.24 0.19 -0.09
CA ASP A 32 -21.87 -0.65 -1.10
C ASP A 32 -23.38 -0.33 -1.03
N ASP A 33 -23.88 0.44 -1.98
CA ASP A 33 -25.31 0.71 -2.18
C ASP A 33 -26.01 -0.56 -2.68
N ASN A 34 -25.97 -1.63 -1.88
CA ASN A 34 -26.96 -2.69 -1.97
C ASN A 34 -28.20 -2.20 -1.21
N GLU A 35 -29.01 -1.37 -1.88
CA GLU A 35 -30.29 -0.82 -1.39
C GLU A 35 -31.40 -1.87 -1.13
N ASP A 36 -31.07 -3.15 -0.97
CA ASP A 36 -32.04 -4.24 -0.76
C ASP A 36 -31.77 -5.04 0.52
N SER A 37 -31.48 -4.35 1.61
CA SER A 37 -31.68 -4.90 2.94
C SER A 37 -32.38 -3.84 3.78
N PRO A 38 -33.56 -4.14 4.36
CA PRO A 38 -34.20 -3.19 5.25
C PRO A 38 -33.19 -2.85 6.32
N SER A 39 -33.14 -1.57 6.69
CA SER A 39 -32.46 -1.08 7.88
C SER A 39 -32.87 -1.94 9.07
N GLN A 40 -32.17 -3.06 9.26
CA GLN A 40 -32.02 -3.65 10.56
C GLN A 40 -31.18 -2.63 11.29
N GLU A 41 -31.89 -1.69 11.93
CA GLU A 41 -31.53 -1.25 13.26
C GLU A 41 -31.33 -2.53 14.08
N ALA A 42 -30.17 -3.17 13.90
CA ALA A 42 -29.66 -4.07 14.87
C ALA A 42 -29.50 -3.16 16.09
N CYS A 43 -30.44 -3.28 17.05
CA CYS A 43 -30.27 -2.81 18.41
C CYS A 43 -29.05 -3.56 18.99
N TYR A 44 -27.87 -3.19 18.52
CA TYR A 44 -26.61 -3.52 19.15
C TYR A 44 -26.46 -2.48 20.24
N GLU A 45 -26.79 -2.87 21.48
CA GLU A 45 -26.39 -2.10 22.65
C GLU A 45 -24.86 -2.15 22.71
N TYR A 46 -24.22 -1.12 22.18
CA TYR A 46 -22.77 -0.96 22.27
C TYR A 46 -22.42 -0.58 23.71
N GLU A 47 -21.78 -1.50 24.43
CA GLU A 47 -20.96 -1.17 25.60
C GLU A 47 -19.49 -1.22 25.17
N PRO A 48 -18.72 -0.10 25.16
CA PRO A 48 -19.08 1.30 25.45
C PRO A 48 -19.79 2.02 24.29
N GLY A 49 -20.24 3.27 24.49
CA GLY A 49 -21.05 4.00 23.50
C GLY A 49 -20.38 4.17 22.12
N GLU A 50 -21.19 4.28 21.06
CA GLU A 50 -20.75 4.31 19.65
C GLU A 50 -19.63 5.33 19.37
N VAL A 51 -19.70 6.52 19.99
CA VAL A 51 -18.71 7.59 19.84
C VAL A 51 -17.35 7.20 20.40
N GLU A 52 -17.34 6.45 21.50
CA GLU A 52 -16.11 6.01 22.17
C GLU A 52 -15.42 4.93 21.33
N ILE A 53 -16.18 3.95 20.83
CA ILE A 53 -15.68 2.91 19.92
C ILE A 53 -15.12 3.56 18.64
N LEU A 54 -15.84 4.52 18.05
CA LEU A 54 -15.38 5.20 16.85
C LEU A 54 -14.12 6.02 17.10
N SER A 55 -14.01 6.68 18.26
CA SER A 55 -12.83 7.46 18.63
C SER A 55 -11.57 6.62 18.79
N ASP A 56 -11.70 5.34 19.15
CA ASP A 56 -10.60 4.38 19.23
C ASP A 56 -10.30 3.71 17.88
N LEU A 57 -11.34 3.41 17.10
CA LEU A 57 -11.19 2.71 15.82
C LEU A 57 -10.59 3.59 14.72
N LEU A 58 -10.94 4.88 14.66
CA LEU A 58 -10.42 5.79 13.65
C LEU A 58 -8.87 5.90 13.66
N PRO A 59 -8.20 6.19 14.78
CA PRO A 59 -6.74 6.26 14.81
C PRO A 59 -6.09 4.89 14.58
N LYS A 60 -6.74 3.81 15.02
CA LYS A 60 -6.24 2.45 14.77
C LYS A 60 -6.30 2.07 13.28
N ASN A 61 -7.39 2.40 12.61
CA ASN A 61 -7.55 2.19 11.17
C ASN A 61 -6.49 2.98 10.39
N LEU A 62 -6.30 4.27 10.72
CA LEU A 62 -5.24 5.09 10.14
C LEU A 62 -3.85 4.46 10.31
N SER A 63 -3.54 3.98 11.52
CA SER A 63 -2.25 3.34 11.82
C SER A 63 -2.04 2.09 10.98
N ILE A 64 -3.09 1.27 10.82
CA ILE A 64 -3.04 0.06 9.99
C ILE A 64 -2.82 0.42 8.51
N GLN A 65 -3.56 1.39 7.96
CA GLN A 65 -3.40 1.80 6.57
C GLN A 65 -1.98 2.29 6.26
N VAL A 66 -1.43 3.15 7.13
CA VAL A 66 -0.06 3.67 6.97
C VAL A 66 0.95 2.53 7.09
N PHE A 67 0.79 1.64 8.08
CA PHE A 67 1.72 0.54 8.29
C PHE A 67 1.72 -0.46 7.12
N SER A 68 0.55 -0.83 6.60
CA SER A 68 0.43 -1.67 5.42
C SER A 68 1.12 -1.05 4.20
N ALA A 69 0.89 0.24 3.96
CA ALA A 69 1.48 0.93 2.83
C ALA A 69 3.02 1.07 2.94
N LEU A 70 3.56 1.19 4.17
CA LEU A 70 5.01 1.11 4.41
C LEU A 70 5.57 -0.29 4.14
N LEU A 71 4.86 -1.35 4.54
CA LEU A 71 5.28 -2.73 4.27
C LEU A 71 5.29 -3.03 2.77
N GLU A 72 4.27 -2.59 2.03
CA GLU A 72 4.22 -2.74 0.58
C GLU A 72 5.36 -1.99 -0.11
N ASN A 73 5.65 -0.75 0.33
CA ASN A 73 6.77 0.02 -0.21
C ASN A 73 8.10 -0.69 0.03
N PHE A 74 8.33 -1.22 1.23
CA PHE A 74 9.54 -1.96 1.56
C PHE A 74 9.71 -3.24 0.72
N ALA A 75 8.62 -4.00 0.54
CA ALA A 75 8.64 -5.19 -0.33
C ALA A 75 8.95 -4.82 -1.79
N SER A 76 8.31 -3.76 -2.30
CA SER A 76 8.57 -3.20 -3.63
C SER A 76 10.01 -2.75 -3.81
N GLU A 77 10.59 -2.08 -2.81
CA GLU A 77 11.98 -1.65 -2.83
C GLU A 77 12.94 -2.84 -2.97
N GLN A 78 12.74 -3.90 -2.17
CA GLN A 78 13.59 -5.08 -2.23
C GLN A 78 13.50 -5.79 -3.59
N GLY A 79 12.28 -5.93 -4.14
CA GLY A 79 12.09 -6.54 -5.46
C GLY A 79 12.75 -5.74 -6.59
N ALA A 80 12.57 -4.42 -6.57
CA ALA A 80 13.20 -3.51 -7.52
C ALA A 80 14.74 -3.52 -7.39
N ARG A 81 15.25 -3.56 -6.15
CA ARG A 81 16.70 -3.62 -5.88
C ARG A 81 17.31 -4.92 -6.40
N MET A 82 16.66 -6.06 -6.19
CA MET A 82 17.12 -7.36 -6.70
C MET A 82 17.24 -7.31 -8.23
N THR A 83 16.19 -6.86 -8.91
CA THR A 83 16.18 -6.75 -10.38
C THR A 83 17.22 -5.75 -10.90
N ALA A 84 17.42 -4.63 -10.21
CA ALA A 84 18.42 -3.63 -10.58
C ALA A 84 19.86 -4.18 -10.45
N MET A 85 20.13 -4.95 -9.39
CA MET A 85 21.43 -5.57 -9.16
C MET A 85 21.73 -6.68 -10.17
N ASP A 86 20.75 -7.54 -10.46
CA ASP A 86 20.90 -8.59 -11.48
C ASP A 86 21.23 -7.99 -12.86
N ASN A 87 20.56 -6.89 -13.23
CA ASN A 87 20.87 -6.15 -14.44
C ASN A 87 22.26 -5.50 -14.40
N ALA A 88 22.68 -4.95 -13.26
CA ALA A 88 24.01 -4.39 -13.09
C ALA A 88 25.11 -5.44 -13.25
N THR A 89 24.92 -6.63 -12.68
CA THR A 89 25.85 -7.77 -12.84
C THR A 89 25.96 -8.20 -14.30
N ARG A 90 24.83 -8.40 -14.99
CA ARG A 90 24.85 -8.72 -16.42
C ARG A 90 25.55 -7.66 -17.27
N ASN A 91 25.29 -6.38 -16.99
CA ASN A 91 25.93 -5.28 -17.72
C ASN A 91 27.44 -5.23 -17.47
N ALA A 92 27.90 -5.58 -16.27
CA ALA A 92 29.31 -5.70 -15.95
C ALA A 92 29.97 -6.88 -16.68
N ASP A 93 29.30 -8.04 -16.71
CA ASP A 93 29.78 -9.20 -17.46
C ASP A 93 29.92 -8.90 -18.96
N GLU A 94 28.91 -8.26 -19.57
CA GLU A 94 28.97 -7.82 -20.97
C GLU A 94 30.14 -6.84 -21.24
N MET A 95 30.48 -6.00 -20.25
CA MET A 95 31.61 -5.08 -20.36
C MET A 95 32.95 -5.82 -20.28
N ILE A 96 33.05 -6.82 -19.40
CA ILE A 96 34.24 -7.68 -19.27
C ILE A 96 34.47 -8.45 -20.57
N ASP A 97 33.43 -9.06 -21.14
CA ASP A 97 33.52 -9.81 -22.39
C ASP A 97 34.02 -8.90 -23.54
N LYS A 98 33.45 -7.69 -23.65
CA LYS A 98 33.88 -6.71 -24.68
C LYS A 98 35.33 -6.29 -24.52
N LEU A 99 35.80 -6.06 -23.29
CA LEU A 99 37.18 -5.65 -23.02
C LEU A 99 38.17 -6.81 -23.21
N THR A 100 37.76 -8.04 -22.94
CA THR A 100 38.61 -9.24 -23.07
C THR A 100 38.84 -9.64 -24.52
N ILE A 101 37.86 -9.43 -25.42
CA ILE A 101 38.03 -9.70 -26.87
C ILE A 101 39.03 -8.72 -27.53
N TYR A 102 39.24 -7.54 -26.95
CA TYR A 102 40.15 -6.51 -27.47
C TYR A 102 41.60 -6.63 -26.96
N ILE A 103 41.86 -7.55 -26.01
CA ILE A 103 43.20 -7.88 -25.48
C ILE A 103 43.66 -9.21 -26.09
#